data_AF-A0A0V0QSE6-F1
#
_entry.id   AF-A0A0V0QSE6-F1
#
_cell.length_a   1.000
_cell.length_b   1.000
_cell.length_c   1.000
_cell.angle_alpha   90.00
_cell.angle_beta   90.00
_cell.angle_gamma   90.00
#
_symmetry.space_group_name_H-M   'P 1'
#
loop_
_entity.id
_entity.type
_entity.pdbx_description
1 polymer ?
#
loop_
_entity_poly.entity_id
_entity_poly.type
_entity_poly.pdbx_seq_one_letter_code
_entity_poly.pdbx_strand_id
1 'polypeptide(L)'
;MGHLLDSETYIGGKVECLRSGVYRSDFLEKFQYQRSSYQSLIDNVDDLMEFILRVECQRKKTEVKNFEEVREDIIKKLTDLRDVPNPDNFETNPLIYHLDVAAMYPNIILTNRLQPVAIVNNKICSGCLYNTPESDCKRNLQWQLLIIYIQKYN
;
A
#
# COMPACT_ATOMS: atom_id res chain seq x y z
N MET A 1 11.31 -37.06 13.31
CA MET A 1 11.55 -36.64 14.70
C MET A 1 10.75 -35.38 14.92
N GLY A 2 9.73 -35.42 15.79
CA GLY A 2 8.86 -34.27 16.06
C GLY A 2 9.47 -33.41 17.15
N HIS A 3 9.50 -32.10 16.93
CA HIS A 3 9.77 -31.12 17.98
C HIS A 3 8.45 -30.84 18.71
N LEU A 4 8.50 -30.73 20.04
CA LEU A 4 7.31 -30.33 20.79
C LEU A 4 7.06 -28.85 20.51
N LEU A 5 5.84 -28.52 20.09
CA LEU A 5 5.43 -27.15 19.81
C LEU A 5 5.14 -26.43 21.13
N ASP A 6 5.68 -25.23 21.28
CA ASP A 6 5.42 -24.34 22.42
C ASP A 6 4.24 -23.41 22.13
N SER A 7 4.32 -22.69 21.00
CA SER A 7 3.25 -21.81 20.52
C SER A 7 3.20 -21.73 18.99
N GLU A 8 2.00 -21.47 18.48
CA GLU A 8 1.70 -21.31 17.06
C GLU A 8 0.91 -20.01 16.87
N THR A 9 1.39 -19.13 16.01
CA THR A 9 0.76 -17.85 15.67
C THR A 9 1.05 -17.47 14.22
N TYR A 10 0.70 -16.26 13.81
CA TYR A 10 1.00 -15.71 12.49
C TYR A 10 1.89 -14.47 12.59
N ILE A 11 2.60 -14.16 11.51
CA ILE A 11 3.37 -12.90 11.42
C ILE A 11 2.39 -11.74 11.29
N GLY A 12 2.37 -10.87 12.31
CA GLY A 12 1.49 -9.72 12.39
C GLY A 12 2.00 -8.49 11.62
N GLY A 13 1.63 -7.30 12.10
CA GLY A 13 2.05 -6.03 11.49
C GLY A 13 3.57 -5.88 11.43
N LYS A 14 4.06 -5.33 10.32
CA LYS A 14 5.47 -4.99 10.13
C LYS A 14 5.74 -3.63 10.77
N VAL A 15 6.79 -3.53 11.58
CA VAL A 15 7.25 -2.27 12.17
C VAL A 15 8.70 -2.06 11.76
N GLU A 16 9.00 -0.88 11.21
CA GLU A 16 10.35 -0.51 10.78
C GLU A 16 10.69 0.90 11.26
N CYS A 17 11.92 1.10 11.72
CA CYS A 17 12.49 2.41 12.03
C CYS A 17 13.57 2.71 10.99
N LEU A 18 13.25 3.52 9.98
CA LEU A 18 14.17 3.82 8.87
C LEU A 18 15.24 4.84 9.25
N ARG A 19 14.87 5.85 10.06
CA ARG A 19 15.76 6.93 10.51
C ARG A 19 15.36 7.39 11.91
N SER A 20 16.36 7.82 12.67
CA SER A 20 16.20 8.43 14.01
C SER A 20 16.83 9.81 14.01
N GLY A 21 16.21 10.77 14.67
CA GLY A 21 16.69 12.15 14.72
C GLY A 21 15.59 13.13 15.06
N VAL A 22 15.92 14.42 15.05
CA VAL A 22 14.95 15.51 15.23
C VAL A 22 14.66 16.11 13.87
N TYR A 23 13.42 15.95 13.39
CA TYR A 23 12.95 16.54 12.13
C TYR A 23 11.99 17.69 12.44
N ARG A 24 12.25 18.85 11.82
CA ARG A 24 11.42 20.05 11.98
C ARG A 24 11.27 20.74 10.63
N SER A 25 10.14 21.42 10.44
CA SER A 25 9.86 22.15 9.19
C SER A 25 10.81 23.33 8.95
N ASP A 26 11.43 23.88 9.99
CA ASP A 26 12.35 25.02 9.89
C ASP A 26 13.81 24.63 9.65
N PHE A 27 14.14 23.34 9.64
CA PHE A 27 15.49 22.86 9.33
C PHE A 27 15.60 22.43 7.87
N LEU A 28 16.74 22.71 7.23
CA LEU A 28 17.00 22.21 5.89
C LEU A 28 17.30 20.71 5.95
N GLU A 29 16.66 19.96 5.05
CA GLU A 29 16.89 18.53 4.91
C GLU A 29 17.32 18.17 3.50
N LYS A 30 18.14 17.11 3.43
CA LYS A 30 18.66 16.56 2.17
C LYS A 30 17.75 15.47 1.67
N PHE A 31 17.22 15.67 0.47
CA PHE A 31 16.40 14.70 -0.25
C PHE A 31 17.21 14.05 -1.38
N GLN A 32 16.94 12.76 -1.55
CA GLN A 32 17.45 11.92 -2.63
C GLN A 32 16.26 11.27 -3.29
N TYR A 33 16.11 11.46 -4.60
CA TYR A 33 14.99 10.92 -5.34
C TYR A 33 15.33 10.60 -6.78
N GLN A 34 14.56 9.68 -7.37
CA GLN A 34 14.76 9.24 -8.74
C GLN A 34 13.88 10.04 -9.69
N ARG A 35 14.48 10.58 -10.76
CA ARG A 35 13.75 11.32 -11.81
C ARG A 35 12.68 10.48 -12.49
N SER A 36 12.94 9.19 -12.68
CA SER A 36 11.99 8.23 -13.26
C SER A 36 10.70 8.12 -12.45
N SER A 37 10.78 8.20 -11.11
CA SER A 37 9.58 8.20 -10.26
C SER A 37 8.71 9.43 -10.50
N TYR A 38 9.31 10.61 -10.63
CA TYR A 38 8.57 11.84 -10.96
C TYR A 38 7.99 11.81 -12.37
N GLN A 39 8.71 11.25 -13.35
CA GLN A 39 8.15 11.03 -14.69
C GLN A 39 6.92 10.13 -14.63
N SER A 40 7.00 9.01 -13.90
CA SER A 40 5.84 8.14 -13.70
C SER A 40 4.69 8.85 -13.02
N LEU A 41 4.94 9.74 -12.04
CA LEU A 41 3.87 10.53 -11.42
C LEU A 41 3.22 11.46 -12.45
N ILE A 42 4.01 12.17 -13.26
CA ILE A 42 3.54 13.08 -14.32
C ILE A 42 2.65 12.31 -15.33
N ASP A 43 3.12 11.16 -15.80
CA ASP A 43 2.41 10.35 -16.80
C ASP A 43 1.06 9.84 -16.29
N ASN A 44 0.88 9.71 -14.97
CA ASN A 44 -0.32 9.19 -14.34
C ASN A 44 -1.21 10.27 -13.69
N VAL A 45 -0.86 11.56 -13.79
CA VAL A 45 -1.63 12.65 -13.13
C VAL A 45 -3.09 12.63 -13.56
N ASP A 46 -3.37 12.47 -14.86
CA ASP A 46 -4.72 12.48 -15.41
C ASP A 46 -5.59 11.36 -14.81
N ASP A 47 -5.10 10.13 -14.86
CA ASP A 47 -5.81 8.96 -14.33
C ASP A 47 -6.02 9.05 -12.81
N LEU A 48 -5.02 9.56 -12.07
CA LEU A 48 -5.12 9.73 -10.61
C LEU A 48 -6.13 10.81 -10.23
N MET A 49 -6.14 11.95 -10.92
CA MET A 49 -7.10 13.02 -10.66
C MET A 49 -8.53 12.56 -10.98
N GLU A 50 -8.73 11.83 -12.09
CA GLU A 50 -10.04 11.24 -12.40
C GLU A 50 -10.46 10.18 -11.38
N PHE A 51 -9.52 9.36 -10.91
CA PHE A 51 -9.76 8.38 -9.85
C PHE A 51 -10.23 9.06 -8.57
N ILE A 52 -9.53 10.11 -8.11
CA ILE A 52 -9.88 10.87 -6.90
C ILE A 52 -11.28 11.48 -7.04
N LEU A 53 -11.58 12.11 -8.18
CA LEU A 53 -12.90 12.69 -8.41
C LEU A 53 -14.01 11.64 -8.34
N ARG A 54 -13.79 10.48 -8.97
CA ARG A 54 -14.79 9.42 -9.04
C ARG A 54 -14.96 8.69 -7.70
N VAL A 55 -13.87 8.34 -7.03
CA VAL A 55 -13.88 7.44 -5.87
C VAL A 55 -14.01 8.21 -4.56
N GLU A 56 -13.24 9.28 -4.39
CA GLU A 56 -13.21 10.03 -3.13
C GLU A 56 -14.27 11.13 -3.12
N CYS A 57 -14.40 11.88 -4.22
CA CYS A 57 -15.34 13.00 -4.30
C CYS A 57 -16.73 12.59 -4.81
N GLN A 58 -16.87 11.42 -5.42
CA GLN A 58 -18.11 10.93 -6.06
C GLN A 58 -18.68 11.92 -7.10
N ARG A 59 -17.81 12.60 -7.85
CA ARG A 59 -18.17 13.61 -8.86
C ARG A 59 -17.59 13.28 -10.23
N LYS A 60 -18.20 13.88 -11.25
CA LYS A 60 -17.71 13.81 -12.63
C LYS A 60 -16.76 14.97 -12.93
N LYS A 61 -15.77 14.73 -13.79
CA LYS A 61 -14.87 15.77 -14.31
C LYS A 61 -15.62 16.99 -14.86
N THR A 62 -16.79 16.79 -15.49
CA THR A 62 -17.64 17.85 -16.04
C THR A 62 -18.21 18.83 -15.00
N GLU A 63 -18.25 18.45 -13.73
CA GLU A 63 -18.76 19.29 -12.63
C GLU A 63 -17.66 20.15 -11.98
N VAL A 64 -16.40 19.92 -12.37
CA VAL A 64 -15.22 20.58 -11.80
C VAL A 64 -14.77 21.70 -12.72
N LYS A 65 -14.69 22.92 -12.20
CA LYS A 65 -14.38 24.11 -12.99
C LYS A 65 -12.88 24.35 -13.19
N ASN A 66 -12.06 23.96 -12.22
CA ASN A 66 -10.63 24.24 -12.15
C ASN A 66 -9.77 22.98 -12.39
N PHE A 67 -10.31 21.96 -13.07
CA PHE A 67 -9.60 20.69 -13.27
C PHE A 67 -8.28 20.90 -14.02
N GLU A 68 -8.33 21.57 -15.17
CA GLU A 68 -7.15 21.78 -16.02
C GLU A 68 -6.12 22.69 -15.33
N GLU A 69 -6.56 23.72 -14.62
CA GLU A 69 -5.67 24.61 -13.85
C GLU A 69 -4.88 23.85 -12.77
N VAL A 70 -5.56 23.04 -11.97
CA VAL A 70 -4.91 22.25 -10.90
C VAL A 70 -4.01 21.18 -11.50
N ARG A 71 -4.43 20.54 -12.59
CA ARG A 71 -3.64 19.56 -13.33
C ARG A 71 -2.32 20.17 -13.82
N GLU A 72 -2.38 21.33 -14.47
CA GLU A 72 -1.19 22.03 -14.97
C GLU A 72 -0.25 22.43 -13.83
N ASP A 73 -0.78 22.93 -12.70
CA ASP A 73 0.03 23.28 -11.53
C ASP A 73 0.75 22.06 -10.93
N ILE A 74 0.07 20.92 -10.83
CA ILE A 74 0.68 19.66 -10.36
C ILE A 74 1.79 19.20 -11.32
N ILE A 75 1.52 19.14 -12.62
CA ILE A 75 2.49 18.72 -13.64
C ILE A 75 3.71 19.64 -13.61
N LYS A 76 3.50 20.95 -13.48
CA LYS A 76 4.58 21.92 -13.39
C LYS A 76 5.47 21.67 -12.17
N LYS A 77 4.89 21.54 -10.97
CA LYS A 77 5.67 21.27 -9.75
C LYS A 77 6.45 19.96 -9.81
N LEU A 78 5.84 18.90 -10.38
CA LEU A 78 6.52 17.63 -10.58
C LEU A 78 7.65 17.73 -11.61
N THR A 79 7.43 18.49 -12.68
CA THR A 79 8.44 18.76 -13.72
C THR A 79 9.63 19.54 -13.14
N ASP A 80 9.34 20.58 -12.37
CA ASP A 80 10.36 21.39 -11.69
C ASP A 80 11.25 20.52 -10.78
N LEU A 81 10.65 19.57 -10.04
CA LEU A 81 11.39 18.61 -9.20
C LEU A 81 12.17 17.58 -10.03
N ARG A 82 11.59 17.06 -11.11
CA ARG A 82 12.24 16.09 -12.02
C ARG A 82 13.50 16.67 -12.66
N ASP A 83 13.42 17.93 -13.09
CA ASP A 83 14.45 18.58 -13.90
C ASP A 83 15.53 19.29 -13.07
N VAL A 84 15.47 19.19 -11.73
CA VAL A 84 16.56 19.62 -10.84
C VAL A 84 17.88 18.95 -11.27
N PRO A 85 18.99 19.71 -11.43
CA PRO A 85 20.25 19.17 -11.94
C PRO A 85 20.89 18.14 -11.02
N ASN A 86 20.72 18.25 -9.70
CA ASN A 86 21.30 17.34 -8.71
C ASN A 86 20.23 16.81 -7.70
N PRO A 87 19.42 15.81 -8.09
CA PRO A 87 18.35 15.26 -7.26
C PRO A 87 18.86 14.44 -6.07
N ASP A 88 20.16 14.09 -6.05
CA ASP A 88 20.81 13.33 -4.97
C ASP A 88 21.31 14.23 -3.82
N ASN A 89 21.25 15.55 -4.01
CA ASN A 89 21.56 16.53 -2.96
C ASN A 89 20.61 17.73 -3.07
N PHE A 90 19.30 17.44 -3.13
CA PHE A 90 18.28 18.49 -3.10
C PHE A 90 18.05 18.92 -1.65
N GLU A 91 18.34 20.18 -1.33
CA GLU A 91 18.20 20.75 0.02
C GLU A 91 16.97 21.65 0.08
N THR A 92 16.05 21.35 0.98
CA THR A 92 14.86 22.18 1.23
C THR A 92 14.29 21.95 2.64
N ASN A 93 13.43 22.85 3.09
CA ASN A 93 12.66 22.67 4.31
C ASN A 93 11.63 21.53 4.14
N PRO A 94 11.59 20.53 5.04
CA PRO A 94 10.72 19.37 4.90
C PRO A 94 9.28 19.69 5.30
N LEU A 95 8.34 18.95 4.72
CA LEU A 95 6.96 18.84 5.20
C LEU A 95 6.77 17.47 5.84
N ILE A 96 6.38 17.46 7.12
CA ILE A 96 6.22 16.24 7.91
C ILE A 96 4.78 15.75 7.75
N TYR A 97 4.59 14.63 7.05
CA TYR A 97 3.28 14.01 6.82
C TYR A 97 3.17 12.67 7.56
N HIS A 98 1.99 12.42 8.13
CA HIS A 98 1.57 11.12 8.64
C HIS A 98 0.48 10.56 7.74
N LEU A 99 0.78 9.45 7.06
CA LEU A 99 -0.18 8.74 6.20
C LEU A 99 -0.61 7.47 6.92
N ASP A 100 -1.91 7.35 7.19
CA ASP A 100 -2.51 6.19 7.84
C ASP A 100 -3.72 5.70 7.04
N VAL A 101 -3.95 4.39 7.04
CA VAL A 101 -5.08 3.77 6.36
C VAL A 101 -6.23 3.63 7.35
N ALA A 102 -7.28 4.41 7.15
CA ALA A 102 -8.49 4.32 7.96
C ALA A 102 -9.05 2.89 7.95
N ALA A 103 -9.27 2.33 9.14
CA ALA A 103 -9.83 0.98 9.33
C ALA A 103 -9.19 -0.09 8.44
N MET A 104 -7.84 -0.14 8.42
CA MET A 104 -7.06 -1.03 7.54
C MET A 104 -7.56 -2.48 7.54
N TYR A 105 -7.61 -3.16 8.70
CA TYR A 105 -8.03 -4.56 8.77
C TYR A 105 -9.49 -4.79 8.39
N PRO A 106 -10.47 -4.03 8.91
CA PRO A 106 -11.86 -4.13 8.45
C PRO A 106 -12.00 -3.98 6.92
N ASN A 107 -11.31 -3.02 6.31
CA ASN A 107 -11.37 -2.80 4.87
C ASN A 107 -10.74 -3.95 4.08
N ILE A 108 -9.62 -4.52 4.55
CA ILE A 108 -9.00 -5.71 3.95
C ILE A 108 -9.95 -6.90 4.02
N ILE A 109 -10.60 -7.11 5.17
CA ILE A 109 -11.57 -8.20 5.41
C ILE A 109 -12.73 -8.09 4.43
N LEU A 110 -13.34 -6.91 4.30
CA LEU A 110 -14.48 -6.69 3.42
C LEU A 110 -14.10 -6.82 1.93
N THR A 111 -12.98 -6.22 1.53
CA THR A 111 -12.50 -6.23 0.14
C THR A 111 -12.21 -7.66 -0.35
N ASN A 112 -11.63 -8.48 0.53
CA ASN A 112 -11.26 -9.86 0.21
C ASN A 112 -12.32 -10.88 0.65
N ARG A 113 -13.44 -10.42 1.23
CA ARG A 113 -14.53 -11.26 1.79
C ARG A 113 -13.99 -12.32 2.76
N LEU A 114 -13.02 -11.95 3.59
CA LEU A 114 -12.38 -12.84 4.54
C LEU A 114 -13.34 -13.17 5.67
N GLN A 115 -13.61 -14.44 5.85
CA GLN A 115 -14.38 -14.97 6.99
C GLN A 115 -13.88 -16.39 7.27
N PRO A 116 -13.95 -16.88 8.51
CA PRO A 116 -13.45 -18.21 8.85
C PRO A 116 -13.99 -19.31 7.93
N VAL A 117 -15.27 -19.23 7.56
CA VAL A 117 -15.93 -20.21 6.69
C VAL A 117 -15.50 -20.13 5.21
N ALA A 118 -14.85 -19.05 4.80
CA ALA A 118 -14.33 -18.89 3.43
C ALA A 118 -12.96 -19.55 3.23
N ILE A 119 -12.30 -19.98 4.31
CA ILE A 119 -11.03 -20.71 4.22
C ILE A 119 -11.34 -22.21 4.05
N VAL A 120 -11.30 -22.66 2.80
CA VAL A 120 -11.61 -24.04 2.43
C VAL A 120 -10.36 -24.83 2.05
N ASN A 121 -10.35 -26.12 2.36
CA ASN A 121 -9.34 -27.04 1.86
C ASN A 121 -9.83 -27.76 0.59
N ASN A 122 -8.94 -28.51 -0.07
CA ASN A 122 -9.26 -29.23 -1.30
C ASN A 122 -10.42 -30.23 -1.13
N LYS A 123 -10.56 -30.86 0.04
CA LYS A 123 -11.65 -31.81 0.30
C LYS A 123 -13.01 -31.10 0.30
N ILE A 124 -13.13 -30.02 1.08
CA ILE A 124 -14.36 -29.20 1.16
C ILE A 124 -14.70 -28.62 -0.22
N CYS A 125 -13.70 -28.07 -0.91
CA CYS A 125 -13.89 -27.47 -2.22
C CYS A 125 -14.34 -28.52 -3.27
N SER A 126 -13.79 -29.74 -3.22
CA SER A 126 -14.16 -30.81 -4.16
C SER A 126 -15.60 -31.28 -4.05
N GLY A 127 -16.20 -31.19 -2.86
CA GLY A 127 -17.62 -31.52 -2.63
C GLY A 127 -18.59 -30.38 -2.97
N CYS A 128 -18.09 -29.22 -3.41
CA CYS A 128 -18.92 -28.06 -3.73
C CYS A 128 -19.57 -28.21 -5.12
N LEU A 129 -20.87 -27.94 -5.21
CA LEU A 129 -21.63 -27.93 -6.48
C LEU A 129 -21.08 -26.91 -7.49
N TYR A 130 -20.45 -25.85 -7.00
CA TYR A 130 -19.85 -24.78 -7.80
C TYR A 130 -18.37 -25.00 -8.07
N ASN A 131 -17.80 -26.18 -7.78
CA ASN A 131 -16.41 -26.49 -8.12
C ASN A 131 -16.32 -26.99 -9.57
N THR A 132 -16.67 -26.11 -10.52
CA THR A 132 -16.51 -26.37 -11.96
C THR A 132 -15.30 -25.61 -12.51
N PRO A 133 -14.69 -26.06 -13.62
CA PRO A 133 -13.56 -25.35 -14.24
C PRO A 133 -13.86 -23.90 -14.63
N GLU A 134 -15.13 -23.58 -14.90
CA GLU A 134 -15.60 -22.25 -15.28
C GLU A 134 -15.86 -21.33 -14.07
N SER A 135 -15.83 -21.87 -12.85
CA SER A 135 -16.17 -21.12 -11.64
C SER A 135 -14.97 -20.35 -11.10
N ASP A 136 -14.97 -19.02 -11.29
CA ASP A 136 -13.97 -18.10 -10.75
C ASP A 136 -14.27 -17.68 -9.30
N CYS A 137 -14.45 -18.67 -8.42
CA CYS A 137 -14.85 -18.44 -7.02
C CYS A 137 -13.67 -18.51 -6.03
N LYS A 138 -12.49 -18.95 -6.48
CA LYS A 138 -11.33 -19.22 -5.61
C LYS A 138 -10.32 -18.09 -5.67
N ARG A 139 -10.22 -17.32 -4.59
CA ARG A 139 -9.18 -16.29 -4.43
C ARG A 139 -8.04 -16.83 -3.56
N ASN A 140 -6.90 -17.11 -4.18
CA ASN A 140 -5.70 -17.55 -3.44
C ASN A 140 -5.00 -16.35 -2.79
N LEU A 141 -4.78 -16.43 -1.48
CA LEU A 141 -4.09 -15.41 -0.69
C LEU A 141 -2.97 -16.08 0.12
N GLN A 142 -1.85 -15.38 0.29
CA GLN A 142 -0.69 -15.87 1.03
C GLN A 142 -0.72 -15.34 2.47
N TRP A 143 -0.23 -16.16 3.41
CA TRP A 143 -0.02 -15.78 4.81
C TRP A 143 1.20 -16.50 5.37
N GLN A 144 1.75 -15.99 6.48
CA GLN A 144 2.96 -16.53 7.08
C GLN A 144 2.67 -17.07 8.48
N LEU A 145 2.95 -18.36 8.67
CA LEU A 145 2.86 -19.07 9.93
C LEU A 145 4.15 -18.90 10.74
N LEU A 146 4.01 -18.65 12.04
CA LEU A 146 5.11 -18.59 13.00
C LEU A 146 4.93 -19.70 14.04
N ILE A 147 5.89 -20.61 14.12
CA ILE A 147 5.91 -21.70 15.09
C ILE A 147 7.12 -21.54 16.01
N ILE A 148 6.88 -21.60 17.31
CA ILE A 148 7.92 -21.66 18.34
C ILE A 148 7.95 -23.08 18.89
N TYR A 149 9.13 -23.70 18.88
CA TYR A 149 9.33 -25.05 19.39
C TYR A 149 10.02 -25.01 20.76
N ILE A 150 9.67 -25.96 21.63
CA ILE A 150 10.36 -26.14 22.90
C ILE A 150 11.79 -26.62 22.63
N GLN A 151 12.77 -25.86 23.11
CA GLN A 151 14.16 -26.31 23.16
C GLN A 151 14.33 -27.27 24.33
N LYS A 152 14.70 -28.52 24.04
CA LYS A 152 15.16 -29.44 25.09
C LYS A 152 16.58 -29.04 25.48
N TYR A 153 16.76 -28.46 26.66
CA TYR A 153 18.07 -28.36 27.30
C TYR A 153 18.48 -29.77 27.76
N ASN A 154 19.60 -30.28 27.25
CA ASN A 154 20.32 -31.43 27.81
C ASN A 154 21.34 -30.92 28.83
#